data_AF-X1D2H7-F1
#
_entry.id   AF-X1D2H7-F1
#
_cell.length_a   1.000
_cell.length_b   1.000
_cell.length_c   1.000
_cell.angle_alpha   90.00
_cell.angle_beta   90.00
_cell.angle_gamma   90.00
#
_symmetry.space_group_name_H-M   'P 1'
#
loop_
_entity.id
_entity.type
_entity.pdbx_description
1 polymer ?
#
loop_
_entity_poly.entity_id
_entity_poly.type
_entity_poly.pdbx_seq_one_letter_code
_entity_poly.pdbx_strand_id
1 'polypeptide(L)' 'MTEEKTEEKQERKKIPDNVVFIGTKFFMNYIQAVQMIFKSSDEVTISARGKNI' A
#
# COMPACT_ATOMS: atom_id res chain seq x y z
N MET A 1 -2.50 -33.18 10.14
CA MET A 1 -1.53 -32.69 9.15
C MET A 1 -1.59 -31.18 9.19
N THR A 2 -0.63 -30.59 9.86
CA THR A 2 -0.58 -29.18 10.21
C THR A 2 0.07 -28.46 9.04
N GLU A 3 -0.68 -27.64 8.30
CA GLU A 3 -0.12 -26.80 7.24
C GLU A 3 0.45 -25.53 7.88
N GLU A 4 1.78 -25.46 7.84
CA GLU A 4 2.60 -24.39 8.38
C GLU A 4 2.29 -23.06 7.69
N LYS A 5 1.64 -22.15 8.43
CA LYS A 5 1.65 -20.71 8.14
C LYS A 5 3.08 -20.21 8.24
N THR A 6 3.72 -20.02 7.08
CA THR A 6 4.98 -19.30 6.99
C THR A 6 4.69 -17.81 7.14
N GLU A 7 4.72 -17.33 8.38
CA GLU A 7 4.71 -15.91 8.70
C GLU A 7 6.10 -15.33 8.38
N GLU A 8 6.28 -14.82 7.16
CA GLU A 8 7.42 -13.95 6.86
C GLU A 8 7.28 -12.65 7.65
N LYS A 9 7.92 -12.63 8.81
CA LYS A 9 8.10 -11.48 9.69
C LYS A 9 9.13 -10.53 9.05
N GLN A 10 8.75 -9.89 7.96
CA GLN A 10 9.50 -8.74 7.44
C GLN A 10 9.34 -7.60 8.45
N GLU A 11 10.46 -7.08 8.97
CA GLU A 11 10.52 -5.85 9.74
C GLU A 11 9.75 -4.76 8.98
N ARG A 12 8.53 -4.48 9.42
CA ARG A 12 7.75 -3.36 8.91
C ARG A 12 8.43 -2.10 9.42
N LYS A 13 9.43 -1.61 8.68
CA LYS A 13 9.78 -0.18 8.68
C LYS A 13 8.44 0.55 8.70
N LYS A 14 8.18 1.39 9.71
CA LYS A 14 6.92 2.13 9.86
C LYS A 14 6.57 2.74 8.50
N ILE A 15 5.63 2.11 7.80
CA ILE A 15 5.13 2.65 6.54
C ILE A 15 4.33 3.87 6.98
N PRO A 16 4.67 5.08 6.49
CA PRO A 16 3.89 6.26 6.84
C PRO A 16 2.44 6.05 6.38
N ASP A 17 1.48 6.41 7.23
CA ASP A 17 0.06 6.14 7.00
C ASP A 17 -0.50 6.83 5.74
N ASN A 18 0.24 7.80 5.18
CA ASN A 18 -0.14 8.58 4.00
C ASN A 18 0.60 8.19 2.70
N VAL A 19 1.22 7.00 2.64
CA VAL A 19 1.92 6.52 1.43
C VAL A 19 1.12 5.42 0.74
N VAL A 20 0.86 5.58 -0.56
CA VAL A 20 0.22 4.57 -1.42
C VAL A 20 1.25 3.98 -2.39
N PHE A 21 1.47 2.67 -2.33
CA PHE A 21 2.36 1.96 -3.25
C PHE A 21 1.60 1.37 -4.44
N ILE A 22 1.98 1.73 -5.65
CA ILE A 22 1.35 1.24 -6.88
C ILE A 22 1.96 -0.09 -7.31
N GLY A 23 1.07 -1.05 -7.57
CA GLY A 23 1.38 -2.43 -7.90
C GLY A 23 0.46 -2.95 -9.01
N THR A 24 0.10 -4.22 -8.96
CA THR A 24 -0.72 -4.88 -9.97
C THR A 24 -2.22 -4.89 -9.65
N LYS A 25 -2.66 -4.19 -8.60
CA LYS A 25 -4.09 -4.13 -8.25
C LYS A 25 -4.83 -3.27 -9.28
N PHE A 26 -6.15 -3.44 -9.34
CA PHE A 26 -6.99 -2.62 -10.21
C PHE A 26 -6.87 -1.13 -9.86
N PHE A 27 -6.87 -0.28 -10.89
CA PHE A 27 -6.74 1.16 -10.78
C PHE A 27 -7.69 1.79 -9.74
N MET A 28 -8.95 1.36 -9.73
CA MET A 28 -9.97 1.91 -8.82
C MET A 28 -9.63 1.73 -7.34
N ASN A 29 -8.89 0.67 -6.98
CA ASN A 29 -8.50 0.46 -5.59
C ASN A 29 -7.54 1.56 -5.11
N TYR A 30 -6.65 2.04 -5.99
CA TYR A 30 -5.74 3.13 -5.67
C TYR A 30 -6.47 4.47 -5.56
N ILE A 31 -7.46 4.72 -6.42
CA ILE A 31 -8.31 5.92 -6.32
C ILE A 31 -9.05 5.96 -4.99
N GLN A 32 -9.68 4.85 -4.59
CA GLN A 32 -10.37 4.75 -3.30
C GLN A 32 -9.41 4.91 -2.12
N ALA A 33 -8.21 4.33 -2.19
CA ALA A 33 -7.20 4.47 -1.15
C ALA A 33 -6.76 5.93 -0.97
N VAL A 34 -6.47 6.63 -2.06
CA VAL A 34 -6.10 8.06 -2.03
C VAL A 34 -7.24 8.89 -1.43
N GLN A 35 -8.49 8.67 -1.86
CA GLN A 35 -9.65 9.36 -1.29
C GLN A 35 -9.82 9.11 0.21
N MET A 36 -9.53 7.90 0.69
CA MET A 36 -9.62 7.57 2.10
C MET A 36 -8.55 8.27 2.92
N ILE A 37 -7.31 8.31 2.44
CA ILE A 37 -6.19 8.95 3.15
C ILE A 37 -6.39 10.47 3.19
N PHE A 38 -6.85 11.09 2.09
CA PHE A 38 -7.12 12.54 2.04
C PHE A 38 -8.21 13.01 3.02
N LYS A 39 -9.07 12.11 3.52
CA LYS A 39 -10.04 12.49 4.57
C LYS A 39 -9.37 12.74 5.92
N SER A 40 -8.17 12.21 6.13
CA SER A 40 -7.44 12.27 7.40
C SER A 40 -6.03 12.87 7.28
N SER A 41 -5.63 13.30 6.08
CA SER A 41 -4.30 13.85 5.81
C SER A 41 -4.37 14.88 4.68
N ASP A 42 -3.59 15.96 4.81
CA ASP A 42 -3.53 17.02 3.80
C ASP A 42 -2.63 16.66 2.61
N GLU A 43 -1.77 15.65 2.75
CA GLU A 43 -0.79 15.24 1.75
C GLU A 43 -0.74 13.71 1.62
N VAL A 44 -0.74 13.23 0.38
CA VAL A 44 -0.60 11.80 0.06
C VAL A 44 0.59 11.61 -0.86
N THR A 45 1.50 10.71 -0.46
CA THR A 45 2.65 10.32 -1.29
C THR A 45 2.31 9.07 -2.10
N ILE A 46 2.41 9.14 -3.42
CA ILE A 46 2.24 7.99 -4.31
C ILE A 46 3.62 7.48 -4.73
N SER A 47 3.92 6.23 -4.39
CA SER A 47 5.17 5.57 -4.74
C SER A 47 4.92 4.51 -5.80
N ALA A 48 5.52 4.69 -6.98
CA ALA A 48 5.42 3.78 -8.10
C ALA A 48 6.81 3.44 -8.65
N ARG A 49 6.94 2.31 -9.35
CA ARG A 49 8.20 1.89 -9.98
C ARG A 49 7.96 1.15 -11.29
N GLY A 50 8.89 1.31 -12.23
CA GLY A 50 8.89 0.59 -13.51
C GLY A 50 7.62 0.82 -14.32
N LYS A 51 7.00 -0.25 -14.81
CA LYS A 51 5.78 -0.21 -15.65
C LYS A 51 4.50 0.26 -14.93
N ASN A 52 4.58 0.55 -13.65
CA ASN A 52 3.45 0.97 -12.81
C ASN A 52 3.46 2.50 -12.53
N ILE A 53 4.37 3.24 -13.18
CA ILE A 53 4.34 4.72 -13.26
C ILE A 53 3.31 5.09 -14.32
#